data_AF-A0A940YJ81-F1
#
_entry.id   AF-A0A940YJ81-F1
#
_cell.length_a   1.000
_cell.length_b   1.000
_cell.length_c   1.000
_cell.angle_alpha   90.00
_cell.angle_beta   90.00
_cell.angle_gamma   90.00
#
_symmetry.space_group_name_H-M   'P 1'
#
loop_
_entity.id
_entity.type
_entity.pdbx_description
1 polymer ?
#
loop_
_entity_poly.entity_id
_entity_poly.type
_entity_poly.pdbx_seq_one_letter_code
_entity_poly.pdbx_strand_id
1 'polypeptide(L)' 'MWRLWLLFDPRRVLIALFTFLFGLALLIHFILLSTDKFNWLDGAKKTKAATVQVEAPPKG' A
#
# COMPACT_ATOMS: atom_id res chain seq x y z
N MET A 1 -6.60 15.61 -35.15
CA MET A 1 -5.73 15.38 -33.97
C MET A 1 -5.10 13.98 -34.01
N TRP A 2 -4.43 13.63 -35.11
CA TRP A 2 -3.72 12.33 -35.27
C TRP A 2 -2.20 12.53 -35.40
N ARG A 3 -1.78 13.76 -35.72
CA ARG A 3 -0.37 14.18 -35.83
C ARG A 3 0.43 14.00 -34.53
N LEU A 4 -0.20 14.00 -33.35
CA LEU A 4 0.50 13.69 -32.09
C LEU A 4 1.12 12.28 -32.10
N TRP A 5 0.51 11.32 -32.80
CA TRP A 5 1.04 9.96 -32.94
C TRP A 5 2.21 9.84 -33.93
N LEU A 6 2.47 10.87 -34.75
CA LEU A 6 3.68 10.90 -35.60
C LEU A 6 4.92 11.35 -34.84
N LEU A 7 4.75 12.14 -33.77
CA LEU A 7 5.86 12.60 -32.92
C LEU A 7 6.10 11.68 -31.74
N PHE A 8 5.04 11.06 -31.23
CA PHE A 8 5.10 10.21 -30.07
C PHE A 8 4.73 8.77 -30.44
N ASP A 9 5.70 7.87 -30.30
CA ASP A 9 5.49 6.44 -30.53
C ASP A 9 4.36 5.92 -29.61
N PRO A 10 3.24 5.43 -30.18
CA PRO A 10 2.02 5.08 -29.46
C PRO A 10 2.26 4.23 -28.21
N ARG A 11 3.13 3.24 -28.40
CA ARG A 11 3.48 2.23 -27.41
C ARG A 11 4.19 2.85 -26.21
N ARG A 12 5.14 3.76 -26.48
CA ARG A 12 5.96 4.38 -25.43
C ARG A 12 5.14 5.35 -24.59
N VAL A 13 4.21 6.09 -25.19
CA VAL A 13 3.31 6.99 -24.43
C VAL A 13 2.38 6.18 -23.53
N LEU A 14 1.77 5.11 -24.04
CA LEU A 14 0.91 4.24 -23.22
C LEU A 14 1.69 3.66 -22.04
N ILE A 15 2.88 3.13 -22.28
CA ILE A 15 3.74 2.57 -21.22
C ILE A 15 4.14 3.67 -20.23
N ALA A 16 4.60 4.83 -20.69
CA ALA A 16 4.99 5.93 -19.81
C ALA A 16 3.84 6.40 -18.92
N LEU A 17 2.63 6.51 -19.49
CA LEU A 17 1.44 6.94 -18.77
C LEU A 17 1.02 5.88 -17.74
N PHE A 18 1.01 4.60 -18.11
CA PHE A 18 0.76 3.50 -17.17
C PHE A 18 1.79 3.45 -16.04
N THR A 19 3.08 3.49 -16.37
CA THR A 19 4.16 3.45 -15.36
C THR A 19 4.12 4.68 -14.45
N PHE A 20 3.82 5.87 -14.98
CA PHE A 20 3.68 7.08 -14.19
C PHE A 20 2.52 6.99 -13.21
N LEU A 21 1.31 6.64 -13.70
CA LEU A 21 0.13 6.50 -12.84
C LEU A 21 0.32 5.37 -11.81
N PHE A 22 0.92 4.25 -12.22
CA PHE A 22 1.16 3.12 -11.34
C PHE A 22 2.21 3.44 -10.25
N GLY A 23 3.31 4.10 -10.62
CA GLY A 23 4.32 4.55 -9.67
C GLY A 23 3.75 5.55 -8.67
N LEU A 24 2.93 6.50 -9.14
CA LEU A 24 2.24 7.47 -8.28
C LEU A 24 1.27 6.76 -7.33
N ALA A 25 0.53 5.76 -7.81
CA ALA A 25 -0.37 4.97 -6.98
C ALA A 25 0.40 4.23 -5.87
N LEU A 26 1.50 3.54 -6.20
CA LEU A 26 2.32 2.84 -5.21
C LEU A 26 2.89 3.80 -4.16
N LEU A 27 3.36 4.98 -4.57
CA LEU A 27 3.90 5.98 -3.66
C LEU A 27 2.86 6.44 -2.62
N ILE A 28 1.63 6.72 -3.06
CA ILE A 28 0.52 7.10 -2.17
C ILE A 28 0.17 5.94 -1.22
N HIS A 29 0.08 4.71 -1.73
CA HIS A 29 -0.23 3.54 -0.91
C HIS A 29 0.86 3.28 0.13
N PHE A 30 2.14 3.37 -0.24
CA PHE A 30 3.26 3.23 0.71
C PHE A 30 3.23 4.30 1.79
N ILE A 31 2.88 5.56 1.46
CA ILE A 31 2.69 6.62 2.46
C ILE A 31 1.57 6.27 3.45
N LEU A 32 0.43 5.79 2.95
CA LEU A 32 -0.70 5.38 3.79
C LEU A 32 -0.33 4.20 4.69
N LEU A 33 0.32 3.17 4.12
CA LEU A 33 0.78 1.99 4.84
C LEU A 33 1.85 2.31 5.88
N SER A 34 2.73 3.28 5.62
CA SER A 34 3.78 3.67 6.56
C SER A 34 3.25 4.44 7.77
N THR A 35 2.02 4.93 7.73
CA THR A 35 1.44 5.75 8.80
C THR A 35 0.64 4.86 9.77
N ASP A 36 0.99 4.87 11.08
CA ASP A 36 0.40 4.01 12.14
C ASP A 36 -1.15 4.04 12.18
N LYS A 37 -1.77 5.12 11.68
CA LYS A 37 -3.23 5.31 11.63
C LYS A 37 -3.92 4.75 10.38
N PHE A 38 -3.22 4.67 9.25
CA PHE A 38 -3.79 4.22 7.97
C PHE A 38 -3.19 2.89 7.49
N ASN A 39 -2.26 2.32 8.26
CA ASN A 39 -1.73 0.99 8.04
C ASN A 39 -2.79 -0.07 8.35
N TRP A 40 -3.65 -0.33 7.38
CA TRP A 40 -4.72 -1.33 7.51
C TRP A 40 -4.19 -2.76 7.63
N LEU A 41 -2.93 -3.01 7.23
CA LEU A 41 -2.27 -4.31 7.40
C LEU A 41 -1.80 -4.53 8.85
N ASP A 42 -1.43 -3.46 9.56
CA ASP A 42 -0.99 -3.51 10.96
C ASP A 42 -2.14 -3.30 11.98
N GLY A 43 -3.28 -2.76 11.55
CA GLY A 43 -4.46 -2.52 12.39
C GLY A 43 -5.04 -3.76 13.12
N ALA A 44 -4.70 -4.97 12.68
CA ALA A 44 -5.07 -6.22 13.36
C ALA A 44 -4.06 -6.68 14.44
N LYS A 45 -2.90 -6.02 14.60
CA LYS A 45 -1.89 -6.38 15.63
C LYS A 45 -1.98 -5.61 16.94
N LYS A 46 -2.94 -4.69 17.10
CA LYS A 46 -3.22 -4.08 18.42
C LYS A 46 -4.32 -4.77 19.23
N THR A 47 -4.91 -5.85 18.71
CA THR A 47 -5.87 -6.66 19.47
C THR A 47 -5.58 -8.14 19.24
N LYS A 48 -5.06 -8.84 20.26
CA LYS A 48 -4.97 -10.31 20.37
C LYS A 48 -3.77 -11.02 19.67
N ALA A 49 -2.54 -10.70 20.02
CA ALA A 49 -1.43 -11.67 19.84
C ALA A 49 -0.32 -11.60 20.89
N ALA A 50 -0.58 -10.99 22.07
CA ALA A 50 0.43 -10.93 23.13
C ALA A 50 -0.15 -10.92 24.55
N THR A 51 -1.25 -11.62 24.82
CA THR A 51 -1.67 -11.95 26.20
C THR A 51 -2.58 -13.18 26.22
N VAL A 52 -2.12 -14.30 25.65
CA VAL A 52 -2.41 -15.59 26.31
C VAL A 52 -1.36 -15.72 27.42
N GLN A 53 -1.43 -14.81 28.41
CA GLN A 53 -0.83 -15.09 29.69
C GLN A 53 -1.79 -16.07 30.34
N VAL A 54 -1.42 -17.34 30.26
CA VAL A 54 -2.03 -18.44 30.99
C VAL A 54 -2.13 -17.99 32.45
N GLU A 55 -3.37 -17.78 32.87
CA GLU A 55 -3.77 -17.47 34.24
C GLU A 55 -3.21 -18.58 35.14
N ALA A 56 -2.13 -18.26 35.87
CA ALA A 56 -1.60 -19.14 36.89
C ALA A 56 -2.61 -19.21 38.04
N PRO A 57 -2.99 -20.40 38.51
CA PRO A 57 -4.12 -20.57 39.42
C PRO A 57 -3.82 -19.97 40.81
N PRO A 58 -4.83 -19.42 41.51
CA PRO A 58 -4.65 -18.86 42.84
C PRO A 58 -4.33 -19.99 43.84
N LYS A 59 -3.20 -19.89 44.53
CA LYS A 59 -2.93 -20.66 45.75
C LYS A 59 -3.29 -19.78 46.95
N GLY A 60 -4.20 -20.28 47.77
CA GLY A 60 -4.72 -19.62 48.98
C GLY A 60 -3.83 -19.75 50.20
#